data_AF-U6RN26-F1
#
_entry.id   AF-U6RN26-F1
#
_cell.length_a   1.000
_cell.length_b   1.000
_cell.length_c   1.000
_cell.angle_alpha   90.00
_cell.angle_beta   90.00
_cell.angle_gamma   90.00
#
_symmetry.space_group_name_H-M   'P 1'
#
loop_
_entity.id
_entity.type
_entity.pdbx_description
1 polymer ?
#
loop_
_entity_poly.entity_id
_entity_poly.type
_entity_poly.pdbx_seq_one_letter_code
_entity_poly.pdbx_strand_id
1 'polypeptide(L)'
;MKKFLLSVLICLPLLAKAQTDEKYLAGAIPVVDGKVSFTTEMQVPALSQEQLYDALLDWANTYFKPEGKLNARVLYTNKEEGTIAAGGEEYLVFTSSALSLDRTRIYYQLLMTCKPGKCDLEMTRIRYWYDEARDGGEKYVAEEWITDDMALNKSKTKLAPICGKFRRKTIDLKDELFKSIQSSLGNRMIALGLQPAPVTPTPAVTVATPGVTVTQSNTANIQPTAPVAPTAPIAPVAPVAPTAPVAPTAPVAPTAPTTQNIDAQIQAAVRMTITAGNDEQFEIGKECWGGFGKLFGKDVAFCLIDTQKTMGNMLLSQSDSYTVSFYMQGNNKPSVVVKCKKLMQQNITGEEAKKMNPNNDGQKTYNMYVGEIIK
;
A
#
# COMPACT_ATOMS: atom_id res chain seq x y z
N MET A 1 -49.18 -1.81 39.21
CA MET A 1 -48.49 -1.04 38.16
C MET A 1 -47.02 -1.43 38.19
N LYS A 2 -46.56 -2.27 37.25
CA LYS A 2 -45.28 -2.95 37.32
C LYS A 2 -44.63 -2.97 35.93
N LYS A 3 -43.33 -2.63 35.91
CA LYS A 3 -42.29 -2.94 34.92
C LYS A 3 -42.07 -1.92 33.79
N PHE A 4 -41.05 -1.08 34.04
CA PHE A 4 -40.23 -0.39 33.06
C PHE A 4 -39.04 -1.31 32.67
N LEU A 5 -38.45 -1.06 31.49
CA LEU A 5 -37.30 -1.72 30.84
C LEU A 5 -37.54 -3.06 30.13
N LEU A 6 -37.37 -3.08 28.79
CA LEU A 6 -36.16 -3.64 28.15
C LEU A 6 -36.14 -3.42 26.61
N SER A 7 -34.95 -3.05 26.11
CA SER A 7 -34.35 -3.46 24.83
C SER A 7 -34.94 -3.00 23.49
N VAL A 8 -34.43 -1.86 22.97
CA VAL A 8 -34.37 -1.61 21.52
C VAL A 8 -33.02 -2.10 21.03
N LEU A 9 -33.03 -3.30 20.43
CA LEU A 9 -31.90 -3.89 19.72
C LEU A 9 -31.81 -3.22 18.34
N ILE A 10 -30.98 -2.16 18.22
CA ILE A 10 -30.68 -1.54 16.93
C ILE A 10 -29.66 -2.43 16.21
N CYS A 11 -30.16 -3.33 15.36
CA CYS A 11 -29.36 -3.94 14.29
C CYS A 11 -28.92 -2.83 13.33
N LEU A 12 -27.69 -2.32 13.48
CA LEU A 12 -27.02 -1.58 12.41
C LEU A 12 -26.66 -2.56 11.28
N PRO A 13 -27.01 -2.27 10.01
CA PRO A 13 -26.49 -3.05 8.90
C PRO A 13 -25.01 -2.73 8.73
N LEU A 14 -24.17 -3.75 8.84
CA LEU A 14 -22.78 -3.73 8.37
C LEU A 14 -22.79 -3.49 6.85
N LEU A 15 -22.69 -2.22 6.45
CA LEU A 15 -22.23 -1.87 5.12
C LEU A 15 -20.74 -2.24 5.04
N ALA A 16 -20.48 -3.47 4.58
CA ALA A 16 -19.17 -3.84 4.08
C ALA A 16 -18.83 -2.87 2.94
N LYS A 17 -17.98 -1.88 3.21
CA LYS A 17 -17.39 -1.06 2.15
C LYS A 17 -16.53 -2.00 1.31
N ALA A 18 -17.01 -2.34 0.12
CA ALA A 18 -16.20 -2.94 -0.91
C ALA A 18 -14.97 -2.05 -1.11
N GLN A 19 -13.79 -2.60 -0.87
CA GLN A 19 -12.52 -1.97 -1.19
C GLN A 19 -12.57 -1.62 -2.68
N THR A 20 -12.55 -0.34 -3.02
CA THR A 20 -12.73 0.12 -4.40
C THR A 20 -11.52 -0.33 -5.22
N ASP A 21 -11.70 -1.40 -5.99
CA ASP A 21 -10.69 -1.96 -6.91
C ASP A 21 -10.35 -1.02 -8.09
N GLU A 22 -10.93 0.20 -8.13
CA GLU A 22 -10.84 1.15 -9.24
C GLU A 22 -9.40 1.41 -9.72
N LYS A 23 -8.45 1.52 -8.79
CA LYS A 23 -7.01 1.64 -9.06
C LYS A 23 -6.45 0.53 -9.97
N TYR A 24 -7.04 -0.66 -9.92
CA TYR A 24 -6.56 -1.85 -10.60
C TYR A 24 -7.38 -2.22 -11.84
N LEU A 25 -8.42 -1.46 -12.17
CA LEU A 25 -9.31 -1.75 -13.31
C LEU A 25 -8.70 -1.27 -14.62
N ALA A 26 -9.53 -1.05 -15.65
CA ALA A 26 -9.10 -0.78 -17.02
C ALA A 26 -8.09 0.38 -17.11
N GLY A 27 -7.07 0.21 -17.94
CA GLY A 27 -6.02 1.22 -18.17
C GLY A 27 -4.92 1.28 -17.10
N ALA A 28 -5.03 0.52 -15.99
CA ALA A 28 -4.00 0.50 -14.96
C ALA A 28 -2.70 -0.19 -15.40
N ILE A 29 -2.74 -1.03 -16.43
CA ILE A 29 -1.59 -1.72 -17.01
C ILE A 29 -1.33 -1.15 -18.42
N PRO A 30 -0.41 -0.18 -18.55
CA PRO A 30 -0.02 0.38 -19.85
C PRO A 30 0.70 -0.65 -20.70
N VAL A 31 0.30 -0.73 -21.98
CA VAL A 31 0.95 -1.56 -23.01
C VAL A 31 1.47 -0.63 -24.10
N VAL A 32 2.78 -0.57 -24.28
CA VAL A 32 3.48 0.24 -25.28
C VAL A 32 4.25 -0.72 -26.19
N ASP A 33 4.02 -0.65 -27.50
CA ASP A 33 4.61 -1.55 -28.50
C ASP A 33 4.47 -3.05 -28.15
N GLY A 34 3.29 -3.42 -27.64
CA GLY A 34 2.98 -4.80 -27.25
C GLY A 34 3.67 -5.28 -25.97
N LYS A 35 4.32 -4.38 -25.22
CA LYS A 35 4.99 -4.70 -23.95
C LYS A 35 4.37 -3.94 -22.81
N VAL A 36 4.27 -4.57 -21.64
CA VAL A 36 3.87 -3.88 -20.43
C VAL A 36 5.02 -2.95 -20.01
N SER A 37 4.75 -1.64 -20.04
CA SER A 37 5.74 -0.61 -19.69
C SER A 37 5.10 0.46 -18.82
N PHE A 38 5.51 0.49 -17.56
CA PHE A 38 5.10 1.54 -16.64
C PHE A 38 6.09 2.69 -16.67
N THR A 39 5.64 3.85 -17.11
CA THR A 39 6.46 5.04 -17.24
C THR A 39 5.99 6.15 -16.32
N THR A 40 6.91 6.90 -15.73
CA THR A 40 6.59 8.16 -15.05
C THR A 40 7.73 9.16 -15.24
N GLU A 41 7.39 10.44 -15.40
CA GLU A 41 8.36 11.54 -15.33
C GLU A 41 8.29 12.16 -13.94
N MET A 42 9.43 12.40 -13.31
CA MET A 42 9.53 13.10 -12.03
C MET A 42 10.28 14.41 -12.20
N GLN A 43 9.63 15.50 -11.81
CA GLN A 43 10.19 16.84 -11.87
C GLN A 43 10.96 17.15 -10.58
N VAL A 44 12.23 17.48 -10.73
CA VAL A 44 13.16 17.77 -9.63
C VAL A 44 14.08 18.94 -10.02
N PRO A 45 13.52 20.14 -10.28
CA PRO A 45 14.23 21.25 -10.91
C PRO A 45 15.41 21.77 -10.09
N ALA A 46 15.45 21.45 -8.79
CA ALA A 46 16.51 21.86 -7.88
C ALA A 46 17.83 21.08 -8.08
N LEU A 47 17.81 19.94 -8.76
CA LEU A 47 18.99 19.08 -8.92
C LEU A 47 19.51 19.09 -10.35
N SER A 48 20.84 19.15 -10.48
CA SER A 48 21.51 18.93 -11.77
C SER A 48 21.38 17.46 -12.22
N GLN A 49 21.64 17.18 -13.50
CA GLN A 49 21.67 15.81 -14.01
C GLN A 49 22.64 14.93 -13.21
N GLU A 50 23.83 15.45 -12.89
CA GLU A 50 24.84 14.72 -12.13
C GLU A 50 24.37 14.41 -10.71
N GLN A 51 23.78 15.38 -10.01
CA GLN A 51 23.25 15.19 -8.66
C GLN A 51 22.09 14.19 -8.64
N LEU A 52 21.22 14.23 -9.65
CA LEU A 52 20.15 13.24 -9.83
C LEU A 52 20.71 11.85 -10.08
N TYR A 53 21.67 11.74 -10.98
CA TYR A 53 22.30 10.47 -11.32
C TYR A 53 22.97 9.85 -10.09
N ASP A 54 23.79 10.60 -9.35
CA ASP A 54 24.48 10.09 -8.17
C ASP A 54 23.46 9.67 -7.08
N ALA A 55 22.38 10.44 -6.88
CA ALA A 55 21.30 10.09 -5.94
C ALA A 55 20.54 8.81 -6.34
N LEU A 56 20.19 8.67 -7.62
CA LEU A 56 19.49 7.49 -8.12
C LEU A 56 20.39 6.25 -8.15
N LEU A 57 21.69 6.42 -8.41
CA LEU A 57 22.64 5.32 -8.36
C LEU A 57 22.83 4.82 -6.92
N ASP A 58 22.96 5.72 -5.95
CA ASP A 58 23.02 5.35 -4.52
C ASP A 58 21.76 4.62 -4.07
N TRP A 59 20.59 5.13 -4.46
CA TRP A 59 19.31 4.49 -4.19
C TRP A 59 19.23 3.11 -4.85
N ALA A 60 19.59 2.99 -6.14
CA ALA A 60 19.51 1.74 -6.89
C ALA A 60 20.45 0.68 -6.32
N ASN A 61 21.69 1.05 -5.97
CA ASN A 61 22.63 0.15 -5.29
C ASN A 61 22.14 -0.28 -3.90
N THR A 62 21.26 0.48 -3.28
CA THR A 62 20.67 0.15 -1.97
C THR A 62 19.44 -0.72 -2.09
N TYR A 63 18.55 -0.40 -3.02
CA TYR A 63 17.30 -1.12 -3.26
C TYR A 63 17.55 -2.46 -3.96
N PHE A 64 18.32 -2.46 -5.04
CA PHE A 64 18.64 -3.66 -5.80
C PHE A 64 19.88 -4.34 -5.24
N LYS A 65 19.80 -4.78 -3.99
CA LYS A 65 20.81 -5.64 -3.37
C LYS A 65 20.39 -7.10 -3.48
N PRO A 66 21.32 -8.01 -3.82
CA PRO A 66 21.00 -9.43 -3.83
C PRO A 66 20.71 -9.90 -2.40
N GLU A 67 19.67 -10.72 -2.25
CA GLU A 67 19.24 -11.26 -0.95
C GLU A 67 18.93 -12.76 -1.08
N GLY A 68 19.71 -13.58 -0.36
CA GLY A 68 19.58 -15.03 -0.43
C GLY A 68 19.74 -15.56 -1.86
N LYS A 69 18.68 -16.17 -2.40
CA LYS A 69 18.67 -16.68 -3.79
C LYS A 69 18.23 -15.65 -4.83
N LEU A 70 17.80 -14.46 -4.41
CA LEU A 70 17.28 -13.39 -5.27
C LEU A 70 18.43 -12.50 -5.73
N ASN A 71 18.55 -12.29 -7.03
CA ASN A 71 19.65 -11.57 -7.68
C ASN A 71 19.17 -10.23 -8.24
N ALA A 72 18.77 -9.33 -7.34
CA ALA A 72 18.54 -7.93 -7.66
C ALA A 72 19.89 -7.18 -7.74
N ARG A 73 20.12 -6.39 -8.79
CA ARG A 73 21.35 -5.61 -8.97
C ARG A 73 21.22 -4.48 -9.99
N VAL A 74 22.11 -3.50 -9.91
CA VAL A 74 22.37 -2.56 -11.00
C VAL A 74 23.05 -3.32 -12.15
N LEU A 75 22.51 -3.20 -13.36
CA LEU A 75 22.93 -3.93 -14.56
C LEU A 75 23.81 -3.07 -15.47
N TYR A 76 23.52 -1.78 -15.56
CA TYR A 76 24.21 -0.85 -16.44
C TYR A 76 24.14 0.57 -15.88
N THR A 77 25.20 1.34 -16.11
CA THR A 77 25.32 2.73 -15.72
C THR A 77 26.07 3.51 -16.79
N ASN A 78 25.57 4.70 -17.13
CA ASN A 78 26.26 5.68 -17.95
C ASN A 78 26.06 7.07 -17.35
N LYS A 79 27.13 7.61 -16.76
CA LYS A 79 27.08 8.92 -16.09
C LYS A 79 26.91 10.08 -17.08
N GLU A 80 27.52 9.98 -18.26
CA GLU A 80 27.46 11.03 -19.29
C GLU A 80 26.03 11.17 -19.84
N GLU A 81 25.40 10.04 -20.15
CA GLU A 81 24.00 9.99 -20.62
C GLU A 81 22.96 10.07 -19.48
N GLY A 82 23.41 10.05 -18.22
CA GLY A 82 22.52 10.05 -17.04
C GLY A 82 21.66 8.79 -16.92
N THR A 83 22.10 7.66 -17.47
CA THR A 83 21.29 6.43 -17.59
C THR A 83 21.71 5.38 -16.56
N ILE A 84 20.73 4.79 -15.87
CA ILE A 84 20.93 3.67 -14.93
C ILE A 84 19.88 2.60 -15.24
N ALA A 85 20.32 1.36 -15.45
CA ALA A 85 19.41 0.21 -15.57
C ALA A 85 19.65 -0.76 -14.42
N ALA A 86 18.59 -1.15 -13.73
CA ALA A 86 18.61 -2.13 -12.66
C ALA A 86 17.67 -3.30 -12.95
N GLY A 87 18.08 -4.50 -12.52
CA GLY A 87 17.29 -5.72 -12.59
C GLY A 87 16.72 -6.03 -11.21
N GLY A 88 15.40 -6.06 -11.13
CA GLY A 88 14.66 -6.48 -9.94
C GLY A 88 14.38 -7.97 -9.96
N GLU A 89 14.65 -8.62 -8.84
CA GLU A 89 14.24 -9.99 -8.58
C GLU A 89 13.78 -10.09 -7.13
N GLU A 90 12.48 -10.27 -6.91
CA GLU A 90 11.91 -10.26 -5.56
C GLU A 90 10.68 -11.17 -5.44
N TYR A 91 10.21 -11.36 -4.20
CA TYR A 91 8.98 -12.11 -3.95
C TYR A 91 7.79 -11.17 -3.83
N LEU A 92 6.81 -11.41 -4.68
CA LEU A 92 5.52 -10.77 -4.65
C LEU A 92 4.55 -11.64 -3.84
N VAL A 93 4.30 -11.27 -2.59
CA VAL A 93 3.44 -12.03 -1.67
C VAL A 93 1.96 -11.67 -1.91
N PHE A 94 1.16 -12.67 -2.29
CA PHE A 94 -0.28 -12.53 -2.48
C PHE A 94 -1.02 -12.64 -1.15
N THR A 95 -0.74 -13.70 -0.40
CA THR A 95 -1.30 -13.94 0.92
C THR A 95 -0.25 -14.58 1.81
N SER A 96 -0.27 -14.23 3.10
CA SER A 96 0.61 -14.79 4.11
C SER A 96 -0.23 -15.14 5.33
N SER A 97 -0.21 -16.40 5.73
CA SER A 97 -0.92 -16.95 6.88
C SER A 97 0.00 -17.92 7.63
N ALA A 98 -0.39 -18.33 8.84
CA ALA A 98 0.43 -19.25 9.65
C ALA A 98 0.70 -20.60 8.96
N LEU A 99 -0.18 -21.04 8.07
CA LEU A 99 -0.10 -22.37 7.44
C LEU A 99 0.21 -22.33 5.94
N SER A 100 0.16 -21.15 5.32
CA SER A 100 0.32 -21.02 3.87
C SER A 100 0.88 -19.65 3.50
N LEU A 101 1.86 -19.67 2.60
CA LEU A 101 2.47 -18.50 1.99
C LEU A 101 2.27 -18.60 0.49
N ASP A 102 1.39 -17.77 -0.06
CA ASP A 102 1.17 -17.67 -1.51
C ASP A 102 1.98 -16.48 -2.05
N ARG A 103 3.00 -16.78 -2.86
CA ARG A 103 3.87 -15.77 -3.47
C ARG A 103 4.33 -16.21 -4.85
N THR A 104 4.63 -15.24 -5.70
CA THR A 104 5.36 -15.46 -6.95
C THR A 104 6.72 -14.79 -6.88
N ARG A 105 7.72 -15.35 -7.53
CA ARG A 105 8.95 -14.61 -7.83
C ARG A 105 8.65 -13.71 -9.03
N ILE A 106 9.03 -12.44 -8.95
CA ILE A 106 8.89 -11.47 -10.03
C ILE A 106 10.26 -11.01 -10.50
N TYR A 107 10.39 -10.85 -11.81
CA TYR A 107 11.54 -10.31 -12.51
C TYR A 107 11.12 -9.06 -13.24
N TYR A 108 11.90 -7.99 -13.17
CA TYR A 108 11.64 -6.78 -13.94
C TYR A 108 12.93 -6.00 -14.19
N GLN A 109 12.87 -5.04 -15.10
CA GLN A 109 13.93 -4.08 -15.33
C GLN A 109 13.40 -2.68 -15.02
N LEU A 110 14.16 -1.91 -14.26
CA LEU A 110 13.92 -0.49 -14.05
C LEU A 110 15.00 0.31 -14.80
N LEU A 111 14.57 1.12 -15.75
CA LEU A 111 15.40 2.10 -16.44
C LEU A 111 15.13 3.49 -15.84
N MET A 112 16.21 4.19 -15.49
CA MET A 112 16.19 5.55 -14.98
C MET A 112 17.03 6.42 -15.91
N THR A 113 16.43 7.49 -16.45
CA THR A 113 17.12 8.44 -17.32
C THR A 113 17.08 9.82 -16.67
N CYS A 114 18.24 10.31 -16.25
CA CYS A 114 18.41 11.60 -15.59
C CYS A 114 18.64 12.68 -16.65
N LYS A 115 17.88 13.78 -16.56
CA LYS A 115 18.07 14.99 -17.35
C LYS A 115 18.17 16.18 -16.39
N PRO A 116 18.63 17.36 -16.84
CA PRO A 116 18.63 18.53 -15.98
C PRO A 116 17.23 18.83 -15.45
N GLY A 117 17.07 18.83 -14.13
CA GLY A 117 15.81 19.15 -13.45
C GLY A 117 14.70 18.10 -13.52
N LYS A 118 14.93 16.91 -14.12
CA LYS A 118 13.93 15.86 -14.20
C LYS A 118 14.53 14.46 -14.38
N CYS A 119 13.77 13.42 -14.08
CA CYS A 119 14.15 12.05 -14.42
C CYS A 119 12.96 11.24 -14.93
N ASP A 120 13.21 10.43 -15.93
CA ASP A 120 12.25 9.50 -16.52
C ASP A 120 12.49 8.11 -15.93
N LEU A 121 11.43 7.48 -15.42
CA LEU A 121 11.44 6.12 -14.89
C LEU A 121 10.62 5.21 -15.78
N GLU A 122 11.16 4.03 -16.09
CA GLU A 122 10.46 3.01 -16.86
C GLU A 122 10.68 1.62 -16.23
N MET A 123 9.58 0.97 -15.83
CA MET A 123 9.58 -0.42 -15.36
C MET A 123 9.01 -1.34 -16.43
N THR A 124 9.82 -2.28 -16.92
CA THR A 124 9.51 -3.18 -18.05
C THR A 124 10.03 -4.60 -17.85
N ARG A 125 9.83 -5.45 -18.86
CA ARG A 125 10.34 -6.84 -18.93
C ARG A 125 9.87 -7.70 -17.74
N ILE A 126 8.62 -7.49 -17.35
CA ILE A 126 8.03 -8.11 -16.18
C ILE A 126 7.72 -9.58 -16.46
N ARG A 127 8.27 -10.47 -15.64
CA ARG A 127 8.03 -11.92 -15.70
C ARG A 127 7.77 -12.48 -14.32
N TYR A 128 7.02 -13.56 -14.26
CA TYR A 128 6.69 -14.27 -13.03
C TYR A 128 7.18 -15.70 -13.10
N TRP A 129 7.61 -16.21 -11.95
CA TRP A 129 7.82 -17.64 -11.72
C TRP A 129 7.07 -18.03 -10.45
N TYR A 130 5.95 -18.73 -10.66
CA TYR A 130 4.99 -19.09 -9.63
C TYR A 130 5.14 -20.56 -9.25
N ASP A 131 4.86 -20.88 -7.98
CA ASP A 131 4.92 -22.25 -7.44
C ASP A 131 6.21 -23.03 -7.80
N GLU A 132 7.38 -22.40 -7.59
CA GLU A 132 8.71 -22.98 -7.90
C GLU A 132 8.91 -24.40 -7.32
N ALA A 133 8.21 -24.72 -6.24
CA ALA A 133 8.34 -25.99 -5.52
C ALA A 133 7.61 -27.16 -6.20
N ARG A 134 6.69 -26.88 -7.14
CA ARG A 134 5.88 -27.89 -7.82
C ARG A 134 6.30 -28.02 -9.27
N ASP A 135 6.87 -29.18 -9.64
CA ASP A 135 7.22 -29.54 -11.02
C ASP A 135 8.04 -28.48 -11.78
N GLY A 136 8.88 -27.71 -11.05
CA GLY A 136 9.71 -26.65 -11.63
C GLY A 136 9.01 -25.29 -11.81
N GLY A 137 7.76 -25.16 -11.37
CA GLY A 137 6.97 -23.93 -11.34
C GLY A 137 6.48 -23.43 -12.70
N GLU A 138 5.51 -22.52 -12.66
CA GLU A 138 4.86 -21.94 -13.83
C GLU A 138 5.46 -20.58 -14.15
N LYS A 139 5.69 -20.30 -15.45
CA LYS A 139 6.29 -19.05 -15.91
C LYS A 139 5.30 -18.25 -16.72
N TYR A 140 5.20 -16.97 -16.38
CA TYR A 140 4.26 -16.05 -17.03
C TYR A 140 4.97 -14.75 -17.44
N VAL A 141 4.58 -14.19 -18.58
CA VAL A 141 4.97 -12.83 -18.99
C VAL A 141 3.83 -11.87 -18.70
N ALA A 142 4.13 -10.62 -18.33
CA ALA A 142 3.11 -9.66 -17.92
C ALA A 142 2.10 -9.35 -19.04
N GLU A 143 2.55 -9.34 -20.29
CA GLU A 143 1.78 -9.08 -21.50
C GLU A 143 0.62 -10.07 -21.68
N GLU A 144 0.80 -11.31 -21.25
CA GLU A 144 -0.18 -12.39 -21.38
C GLU A 144 -0.97 -12.63 -20.08
N TRP A 145 -0.51 -12.10 -18.95
CA TRP A 145 -1.03 -12.48 -17.63
C TRP A 145 -1.76 -11.37 -16.89
N ILE A 146 -1.27 -10.13 -16.93
CA ILE A 146 -1.81 -9.04 -16.11
C ILE A 146 -2.53 -7.95 -16.90
N THR A 147 -2.56 -8.04 -18.22
CA THR A 147 -3.26 -7.09 -19.11
C THR A 147 -4.76 -7.07 -18.88
N ASP A 148 -5.44 -6.03 -19.35
CA ASP A 148 -6.88 -5.83 -19.12
C ASP A 148 -7.72 -7.01 -19.61
N ASP A 149 -7.33 -7.59 -20.75
CA ASP A 149 -8.11 -8.64 -21.40
C ASP A 149 -7.97 -9.99 -20.65
N MET A 150 -6.86 -10.22 -19.96
CA MET A 150 -6.64 -11.43 -19.18
C MET A 150 -7.05 -11.27 -17.71
N ALA A 151 -6.72 -10.14 -17.09
CA ALA A 151 -6.81 -9.95 -15.65
C ALA A 151 -8.08 -9.23 -15.18
N LEU A 152 -8.99 -8.88 -16.08
CA LEU A 152 -10.30 -8.33 -15.76
C LEU A 152 -11.43 -9.21 -16.30
N ASN A 153 -12.63 -9.07 -15.73
CA ASN A 153 -13.82 -9.66 -16.33
C ASN A 153 -14.17 -8.97 -17.66
N LYS A 154 -15.07 -9.57 -18.46
CA LYS A 154 -15.48 -9.04 -19.76
C LYS A 154 -15.97 -7.58 -19.73
N SER A 155 -16.58 -7.15 -18.63
CA SER A 155 -17.06 -5.77 -18.45
C SER A 155 -15.99 -4.82 -17.91
N LYS A 156 -14.76 -5.28 -17.64
CA LYS A 156 -13.65 -4.53 -17.07
C LYS A 156 -13.95 -3.83 -15.73
N THR A 157 -14.90 -4.37 -14.96
CA THR A 157 -15.35 -3.82 -13.68
C THR A 157 -14.84 -4.57 -12.46
N LYS A 158 -14.24 -5.76 -12.65
CA LYS A 158 -13.70 -6.60 -11.58
C LYS A 158 -12.44 -7.30 -12.03
N LEU A 159 -11.54 -7.55 -11.08
CA LEU A 159 -10.36 -8.37 -11.28
C LEU A 159 -10.74 -9.84 -11.47
N ALA A 160 -10.03 -10.53 -12.37
CA ALA A 160 -10.17 -11.96 -12.58
C ALA A 160 -9.65 -12.75 -11.36
N PRO A 161 -10.24 -13.92 -11.02
CA PRO A 161 -9.93 -14.60 -9.76
C PRO A 161 -8.47 -15.03 -9.59
N ILE A 162 -7.79 -15.42 -10.67
CA ILE A 162 -6.43 -16.00 -10.63
C ILE A 162 -5.38 -14.93 -10.95
N CYS A 163 -5.40 -14.37 -12.15
CA CYS A 163 -4.45 -13.35 -12.61
C CYS A 163 -4.65 -11.97 -11.94
N GLY A 164 -5.84 -11.68 -11.40
CA GLY A 164 -6.13 -10.41 -10.74
C GLY A 164 -5.22 -10.12 -9.53
N LYS A 165 -4.78 -11.15 -8.80
CA LYS A 165 -3.84 -10.98 -7.68
C LYS A 165 -2.44 -10.55 -8.16
N PHE A 166 -2.00 -11.07 -9.32
CA PHE A 166 -0.75 -10.67 -9.98
C PHE A 166 -0.83 -9.21 -10.42
N ARG A 167 -1.93 -8.84 -11.10
CA ARG A 167 -2.18 -7.48 -11.55
C ARG A 167 -2.13 -6.48 -10.39
N ARG A 168 -2.91 -6.73 -9.34
CA ARG A 168 -2.97 -5.89 -8.14
C ARG A 168 -1.58 -5.69 -7.54
N LYS A 169 -0.91 -6.79 -7.22
CA LYS A 169 0.39 -6.73 -6.54
C LYS A 169 1.50 -6.14 -7.41
N THR A 170 1.45 -6.31 -8.73
CA THR A 170 2.42 -5.67 -9.64
C THR A 170 2.24 -4.16 -9.68
N ILE A 171 0.98 -3.68 -9.68
CA ILE A 171 0.69 -2.25 -9.59
C ILE A 171 1.17 -1.69 -8.24
N ASP A 172 0.93 -2.41 -7.15
CA ASP A 172 1.39 -1.99 -5.81
C ASP A 172 2.93 -1.93 -5.74
N LEU A 173 3.63 -2.94 -6.25
CA LEU A 173 5.09 -2.96 -6.32
C LEU A 173 5.63 -1.75 -7.10
N LYS A 174 5.05 -1.45 -8.28
CA LYS A 174 5.41 -0.26 -9.06
C LYS A 174 5.24 1.03 -8.24
N ASP A 175 4.11 1.17 -7.57
CA ASP A 175 3.82 2.39 -6.81
C ASP A 175 4.77 2.55 -5.63
N GLU A 176 5.07 1.45 -4.92
CA GLU A 176 6.08 1.43 -3.86
C GLU A 176 7.47 1.78 -4.40
N LEU A 177 7.85 1.21 -5.54
CA LEU A 177 9.11 1.48 -6.22
C LEU A 177 9.24 2.97 -6.56
N PHE A 178 8.29 3.54 -7.30
CA PHE A 178 8.32 4.95 -7.70
C PHE A 178 8.24 5.91 -6.51
N LYS A 179 7.41 5.58 -5.51
CA LYS A 179 7.33 6.36 -4.27
C LYS A 179 8.65 6.34 -3.49
N SER A 180 9.35 5.20 -3.47
CA SER A 180 10.65 5.10 -2.78
C SER A 180 11.73 5.95 -3.44
N ILE A 181 11.73 6.04 -4.77
CA ILE A 181 12.62 6.90 -5.53
C ILE A 181 12.30 8.37 -5.24
N GLN A 182 11.03 8.76 -5.35
CA GLN A 182 10.58 10.13 -5.04
C GLN A 182 11.00 10.54 -3.62
N SER A 183 10.85 9.64 -2.65
CA SER A 183 11.25 9.89 -1.25
C SER A 183 12.77 10.03 -1.11
N SER A 184 13.55 9.21 -1.82
CA SER A 184 15.02 9.29 -1.82
C SER A 184 15.52 10.63 -2.38
N LEU A 185 14.94 11.08 -3.50
CA LEU A 185 15.26 12.37 -4.09
C LEU A 185 14.85 13.54 -3.18
N GLY A 186 13.68 13.47 -2.57
CA GLY A 186 13.23 14.46 -1.59
C GLY A 186 14.18 14.58 -0.39
N ASN A 187 14.64 13.45 0.15
CA ASN A 187 15.62 13.43 1.24
C ASN A 187 16.97 14.02 0.82
N ARG A 188 17.40 13.77 -0.42
CA ARG A 188 18.64 14.37 -0.97
C ARG A 188 18.53 15.88 -1.08
N MET A 189 17.39 16.41 -1.54
CA MET A 189 17.15 17.85 -1.61
C MET A 189 17.25 18.50 -0.21
N ILE A 190 16.61 17.89 0.79
CA ILE A 190 16.68 18.36 2.19
C ILE A 190 18.14 18.37 2.69
N ALA A 191 18.90 17.30 2.42
CA ALA A 191 20.31 17.22 2.83
C ALA A 191 21.20 18.29 2.18
N LEU A 192 20.85 18.73 0.98
CA LEU A 192 21.56 19.80 0.26
C LEU A 192 21.06 21.22 0.63
N GLY A 193 20.12 21.34 1.56
CA GLY A 193 19.51 22.62 1.92
C GLY A 193 18.63 23.21 0.80
N LEU A 194 18.25 22.39 -0.18
CA LEU A 194 17.40 22.78 -1.29
C LEU A 194 15.94 22.56 -0.88
N GLN A 195 15.24 23.63 -0.56
CA GLN A 195 13.79 23.53 -0.40
C GLN A 195 13.14 23.28 -1.78
N PRO A 196 12.07 22.48 -1.84
CA PRO A 196 11.19 22.49 -3.01
C PRO A 196 10.81 23.95 -3.27
N ALA A 197 11.00 24.41 -4.51
CA ALA A 197 10.43 25.70 -4.90
C ALA A 197 8.96 25.71 -4.47
N PRO A 198 8.43 26.83 -3.92
CA PRO A 198 7.02 26.92 -3.59
C PRO A 198 6.23 26.45 -4.81
N VAL A 199 5.50 25.35 -4.67
CA VAL A 199 4.49 24.98 -5.65
C VAL A 199 3.46 26.10 -5.57
N THR A 200 3.64 27.12 -6.41
CA THR A 200 2.50 27.90 -6.83
C THR A 200 1.56 26.85 -7.40
N PRO A 201 0.32 26.70 -6.86
CA PRO A 201 -0.62 25.79 -7.47
C PRO A 201 -0.73 26.22 -8.93
N THR A 202 -0.16 25.41 -9.82
CA THR A 202 -0.46 25.53 -11.23
C THR A 202 -1.97 25.36 -11.29
N PRO A 203 -2.73 26.33 -11.82
CA PRO A 203 -4.17 26.18 -11.93
C PRO A 203 -4.42 24.85 -12.61
N ALA A 204 -5.27 24.04 -11.99
CA ALA A 204 -5.71 22.77 -12.53
C ALA A 204 -5.96 22.94 -14.03
N VAL A 205 -5.15 22.29 -14.86
CA VAL A 205 -5.46 22.13 -16.27
C VAL A 205 -6.74 21.31 -16.28
N THR A 206 -7.84 22.04 -16.40
CA THR A 206 -9.16 21.51 -16.66
C THR A 206 -9.01 20.77 -17.98
N VAL A 207 -9.07 19.45 -17.93
CA VAL A 207 -9.28 18.65 -19.13
C VAL A 207 -10.63 19.11 -19.68
N ALA A 208 -10.56 20.03 -20.63
CA ALA A 208 -11.68 20.43 -21.45
C ALA A 208 -12.08 19.20 -22.27
N THR A 209 -13.08 18.48 -21.77
CA THR A 209 -13.93 17.63 -22.59
C THR A 209 -14.44 18.49 -23.75
N PRO A 210 -14.28 18.08 -25.03
CA PRO A 210 -14.90 18.79 -26.14
C PRO A 210 -16.42 18.76 -25.96
N GLY A 211 -16.98 19.90 -25.56
CA GLY A 211 -18.41 20.14 -25.55
C GLY A 211 -18.90 20.17 -26.99
N VAL A 212 -19.60 19.12 -27.40
CA VAL A 212 -20.37 19.11 -28.64
C VAL A 212 -21.49 20.14 -28.48
N THR A 213 -21.29 21.30 -29.10
CA THR A 213 -22.34 22.30 -29.31
C THR A 213 -23.22 21.82 -30.45
N VAL A 214 -24.39 21.28 -30.15
CA VAL A 214 -25.45 21.07 -31.15
C VAL A 214 -26.27 22.34 -31.22
N THR A 215 -26.08 23.10 -32.30
CA THR A 215 -26.93 24.18 -32.76
C THR A 215 -28.35 23.69 -33.02
N GLN A 216 -29.33 24.39 -32.43
CA GLN A 216 -30.75 24.28 -32.75
C GLN A 216 -31.00 24.64 -34.22
N SER A 217 -31.71 23.76 -34.93
CA SER A 217 -32.44 24.10 -36.15
C SER A 217 -33.75 23.33 -36.22
N ASN A 218 -34.85 24.08 -36.15
CA ASN A 218 -36.16 23.90 -36.78
C ASN A 218 -36.92 22.55 -36.68
N THR A 219 -38.03 22.65 -35.94
CA THR A 219 -39.38 22.11 -36.19
C THR A 219 -39.61 21.22 -37.42
N ALA A 220 -40.08 19.99 -37.18
CA ALA A 220 -41.09 19.33 -38.00
C ALA A 220 -41.94 18.36 -37.15
N ASN A 221 -43.22 18.73 -37.02
CA ASN A 221 -44.41 17.98 -36.64
C ASN A 221 -44.31 16.44 -36.62
N ILE A 222 -44.46 15.81 -35.43
CA ILE A 222 -44.97 14.44 -35.30
C ILE A 222 -45.94 14.36 -34.11
N GLN A 223 -47.13 13.85 -34.41
CA GLN A 223 -48.33 13.69 -33.60
C GLN A 223 -48.13 12.89 -32.29
N PRO A 224 -48.90 13.15 -31.20
CA PRO A 224 -48.83 12.36 -29.97
C PRO A 224 -49.34 10.93 -30.22
N THR A 225 -48.49 9.93 -30.00
CA THR A 225 -48.93 8.53 -29.86
C THR A 225 -49.54 8.29 -28.48
N ALA A 226 -50.66 7.56 -28.45
CA ALA A 226 -51.47 7.26 -27.28
C ALA A 226 -50.69 6.55 -26.15
N PRO A 227 -51.10 6.69 -24.88
CA PRO A 227 -50.48 6.02 -23.75
C PRO A 227 -50.64 4.50 -23.83
N VAL A 228 -49.55 3.78 -23.56
CA VAL A 228 -49.53 2.31 -23.46
C VAL A 228 -50.30 1.88 -22.21
N ALA A 229 -51.25 0.96 -22.37
CA ALA A 229 -52.02 0.39 -21.28
C ALA A 229 -51.14 -0.41 -20.29
N PRO A 230 -51.46 -0.40 -18.98
CA PRO A 230 -50.70 -1.16 -17.99
C PRO A 230 -50.84 -2.67 -18.22
N THR A 231 -49.71 -3.38 -18.22
CA THR A 231 -49.65 -4.84 -18.19
C THR A 231 -50.25 -5.39 -16.88
N ALA A 232 -51.02 -6.47 -17.01
CA ALA A 232 -51.69 -7.16 -15.90
C ALA A 232 -50.69 -7.66 -14.83
N PRO A 233 -51.11 -7.76 -13.55
CA PRO A 233 -50.26 -8.26 -12.49
C PRO A 233 -49.94 -9.75 -12.67
N ILE A 234 -48.69 -10.11 -12.41
CA ILE A 234 -48.20 -11.50 -12.40
C ILE A 234 -48.82 -12.24 -11.20
N ALA A 235 -49.31 -13.45 -11.44
CA ALA A 235 -49.89 -14.32 -10.40
C ALA A 235 -48.86 -14.68 -9.30
N PRO A 236 -49.29 -14.87 -8.05
CA PRO A 236 -48.38 -15.21 -6.96
C PRO A 236 -47.74 -16.60 -7.16
N VAL A 237 -46.43 -16.65 -6.96
CA VAL A 237 -45.64 -17.89 -6.94
C VAL A 237 -46.03 -18.73 -5.71
N ALA A 238 -46.26 -20.02 -5.90
CA ALA A 238 -46.59 -20.95 -4.83
C ALA A 238 -45.50 -21.01 -3.74
N PRO A 239 -45.86 -21.25 -2.46
CA PRO A 239 -44.89 -21.31 -1.38
C PRO A 239 -43.92 -22.50 -1.54
N VAL A 240 -42.64 -22.22 -1.34
CA VAL A 240 -41.56 -23.22 -1.32
C VAL A 240 -41.72 -24.09 -0.06
N ALA A 241 -41.68 -25.40 -0.22
CA ALA A 241 -41.74 -26.37 0.88
C ALA A 241 -40.57 -26.16 1.87
N PRO A 242 -40.77 -26.41 3.18
CA PRO A 242 -39.72 -26.23 4.17
C PRO A 242 -38.57 -27.22 3.96
N THR A 243 -37.35 -26.71 3.94
CA THR A 243 -36.12 -27.52 3.97
C THR A 243 -35.99 -28.22 5.32
N ALA A 244 -35.56 -29.49 5.29
CA ALA A 244 -35.36 -30.32 6.48
C ALA A 244 -34.38 -29.66 7.50
N PRO A 245 -34.55 -29.92 8.81
CA PRO A 245 -33.69 -29.33 9.83
C PRO A 245 -32.23 -29.81 9.68
N VAL A 246 -31.31 -28.86 9.78
CA VAL A 246 -29.86 -29.10 9.81
C VAL A 246 -29.53 -29.86 11.09
N ALA A 247 -28.83 -30.98 10.97
CA ALA A 247 -28.35 -31.77 12.11
C ALA A 247 -27.42 -30.92 13.00
N PRO A 248 -27.43 -31.12 14.34
CA PRO A 248 -26.56 -30.36 15.23
C PRO A 248 -25.09 -30.64 14.93
N THR A 249 -24.32 -29.57 14.71
CA THR A 249 -22.85 -29.63 14.67
C THR A 249 -22.31 -30.13 16.00
N ALA A 250 -21.38 -31.09 15.93
CA ALA A 250 -20.69 -31.64 17.10
C ALA A 250 -19.99 -30.54 17.91
N PRO A 251 -19.85 -30.69 19.24
CA PRO A 251 -19.15 -29.72 20.08
C PRO A 251 -17.72 -29.51 19.59
N VAL A 252 -17.35 -28.24 19.40
CA VAL A 252 -15.98 -27.84 19.14
C VAL A 252 -15.14 -28.23 20.37
N ALA A 253 -14.16 -29.11 20.18
CA ALA A 253 -13.21 -29.45 21.22
C ALA A 253 -12.47 -28.17 21.69
N PRO A 254 -12.21 -28.01 22.99
CA PRO A 254 -11.49 -26.84 23.49
C PRO A 254 -10.13 -26.74 22.79
N THR A 255 -9.92 -25.60 22.14
CA THR A 255 -8.67 -25.24 21.50
C THR A 255 -7.57 -25.26 22.57
N ALA A 256 -6.49 -26.01 22.32
CA ALA A 256 -5.28 -25.93 23.11
C ALA A 256 -4.78 -24.47 23.18
N PRO A 257 -4.15 -24.02 24.28
CA PRO A 257 -3.72 -22.64 24.45
C PRO A 257 -2.63 -22.30 23.42
N THR A 258 -3.03 -21.63 22.35
CA THR A 258 -2.13 -21.07 21.35
C THR A 258 -1.48 -19.81 21.89
N THR A 259 -0.17 -19.70 21.68
CA THR A 259 0.66 -18.50 21.63
C THR A 259 -0.14 -17.19 21.68
N GLN A 260 0.03 -16.42 22.76
CA GLN A 260 -0.68 -15.15 22.96
C GLN A 260 -0.57 -14.25 21.72
N ASN A 261 -1.72 -13.83 21.19
CA ASN A 261 -1.82 -12.85 20.12
C ASN A 261 -1.07 -11.56 20.53
N ILE A 262 0.10 -11.31 19.93
CA ILE A 262 0.98 -10.17 20.25
C ILE A 262 0.23 -8.84 20.04
N ASP A 263 -0.62 -8.74 19.03
CA ASP A 263 -1.44 -7.55 18.81
C ASP A 263 -2.43 -7.32 19.95
N ALA A 264 -3.09 -8.38 20.43
CA ALA A 264 -3.97 -8.28 21.59
C ALA A 264 -3.21 -7.83 22.84
N GLN A 265 -1.96 -8.29 23.01
CA GLN A 265 -1.11 -7.84 24.10
C GLN A 265 -0.73 -6.36 23.97
N ILE A 266 -0.33 -5.93 22.77
CA ILE A 266 0.00 -4.52 22.51
C ILE A 266 -1.22 -3.62 22.76
N GLN A 267 -2.41 -4.03 22.33
CA GLN A 267 -3.65 -3.27 22.58
C GLN A 267 -3.99 -3.19 24.08
N ALA A 268 -3.77 -4.28 24.82
CA ALA A 268 -4.01 -4.36 26.27
C ALA A 268 -2.94 -3.67 27.13
N ALA A 269 -1.77 -3.32 26.56
CA ALA A 269 -0.71 -2.65 27.29
C ALA A 269 -1.23 -1.36 27.92
N VAL A 270 -0.86 -1.07 29.17
CA VAL A 270 -1.26 0.16 29.87
C VAL A 270 -0.20 1.24 29.81
N ARG A 271 1.05 0.85 29.51
CA ARG A 271 2.20 1.73 29.43
C ARG A 271 3.12 1.29 28.31
N MET A 272 3.71 2.27 27.62
CA MET A 272 4.64 2.04 26.52
C MET A 272 5.87 2.92 26.68
N THR A 273 7.04 2.41 26.36
CA THR A 273 8.28 3.19 26.36
C THR A 273 9.06 2.95 25.08
N ILE A 274 9.88 3.94 24.74
CA ILE A 274 10.93 3.81 23.73
C ILE A 274 12.27 3.99 24.43
N THR A 275 13.18 3.05 24.21
CA THR A 275 14.59 3.18 24.57
C THR A 275 15.39 3.42 23.29
N ALA A 276 16.03 4.58 23.19
CA ALA A 276 16.89 4.94 22.07
C ALA A 276 18.23 4.16 22.11
N GLY A 277 19.02 4.24 21.04
CA GLY A 277 20.27 3.47 20.92
C GLY A 277 21.36 3.86 21.91
N ASN A 278 21.23 5.03 22.53
CA ASN A 278 22.06 5.52 23.64
C ASN A 278 21.55 5.09 25.03
N ASP A 279 20.65 4.10 25.10
CA ASP A 279 20.01 3.60 26.32
C ASP A 279 19.12 4.61 27.07
N GLU A 280 18.92 5.81 26.53
CA GLU A 280 17.96 6.76 27.08
C GLU A 280 16.52 6.30 26.80
N GLN A 281 15.73 6.17 27.86
CA GLN A 281 14.35 5.73 27.80
C GLN A 281 13.39 6.89 28.07
N PHE A 282 12.34 6.97 27.26
CA PHE A 282 11.23 7.89 27.49
C PHE A 282 9.88 7.19 27.31
N GLU A 283 8.87 7.70 28.00
CA GLU A 283 7.51 7.17 27.94
C GLU A 283 6.76 7.71 26.72
N ILE A 284 5.97 6.85 26.09
CA ILE A 284 5.11 7.21 24.97
C ILE A 284 3.67 6.76 25.24
N GLY A 285 2.72 7.50 24.67
CA GLY A 285 1.32 7.10 24.72
C GLY A 285 0.98 6.10 23.60
N LYS A 286 -0.20 5.49 23.70
CA LYS A 286 -0.67 4.51 22.70
C LYS A 286 -0.82 5.10 21.31
N GLU A 287 -1.07 6.40 21.21
CA GLU A 287 -1.13 7.14 19.96
C GLU A 287 0.19 7.10 19.18
N CYS A 288 1.31 6.80 19.86
CA CYS A 288 2.61 6.73 19.22
C CYS A 288 2.88 5.39 18.52
N TRP A 289 2.02 4.38 18.68
CA TRP A 289 2.19 3.09 18.01
C TRP A 289 1.50 3.07 16.65
N GLY A 290 2.25 2.96 15.56
CA GLY A 290 1.71 2.87 14.19
C GLY A 290 1.46 1.43 13.72
N GLY A 291 1.83 0.42 14.51
CA GLY A 291 1.65 -0.98 14.17
C GLY A 291 2.86 -1.64 13.50
N PHE A 292 2.66 -2.88 13.10
CA PHE A 292 3.60 -3.65 12.30
C PHE A 292 3.26 -3.57 10.81
N GLY A 293 4.26 -3.77 9.96
CA GLY A 293 4.05 -3.94 8.52
C GLY A 293 5.25 -4.55 7.84
N LYS A 294 5.23 -4.48 6.50
CA LYS A 294 6.37 -4.86 5.67
C LYS A 294 6.81 -3.68 4.83
N LEU A 295 8.12 -3.46 4.75
CA LEU A 295 8.72 -2.45 3.88
C LEU A 295 10.01 -3.00 3.29
N PHE A 296 10.14 -2.98 1.96
CA PHE A 296 11.28 -3.55 1.23
C PHE A 296 11.59 -5.01 1.65
N GLY A 297 10.54 -5.84 1.78
CA GLY A 297 10.66 -7.24 2.20
C GLY A 297 10.94 -7.47 3.69
N LYS A 298 11.30 -6.43 4.45
CA LYS A 298 11.61 -6.51 5.88
C LYS A 298 10.36 -6.34 6.73
N ASP A 299 10.28 -7.06 7.84
CA ASP A 299 9.29 -6.80 8.89
C ASP A 299 9.66 -5.51 9.61
N VAL A 300 8.71 -4.56 9.68
CA VAL A 300 8.94 -3.24 10.26
C VAL A 300 7.91 -2.88 11.31
N ALA A 301 8.32 -2.03 12.25
CA ALA A 301 7.45 -1.38 13.22
C ALA A 301 7.43 0.13 12.97
N PHE A 302 6.23 0.72 13.06
CA PHE A 302 6.01 2.15 12.88
C PHE A 302 5.80 2.83 14.24
N CYS A 303 6.53 3.92 14.48
CA CYS A 303 6.34 4.77 15.66
C CYS A 303 6.06 6.21 15.24
N LEU A 304 4.98 6.79 15.76
CA LEU A 304 4.45 8.11 15.39
C LEU A 304 4.68 9.09 16.54
N ILE A 305 5.69 9.94 16.43
CA ILE A 305 6.02 10.89 17.48
C ILE A 305 5.62 12.29 17.02
N ASP A 306 4.68 12.91 17.75
CA ASP A 306 4.31 14.31 17.53
C ASP A 306 5.58 15.16 17.47
N THR A 307 5.72 15.99 16.42
CA THR A 307 6.89 16.87 16.24
C THR A 307 7.16 17.78 17.44
N GLN A 308 6.14 18.10 18.25
CA GLN A 308 6.28 18.90 19.46
C GLN A 308 6.89 18.12 20.63
N LYS A 309 6.98 16.78 20.58
CA LYS A 309 7.70 15.96 21.57
C LYS A 309 9.21 16.02 21.25
N THR A 310 9.84 17.16 21.53
CA THR A 310 11.22 17.48 21.14
C THR A 310 12.25 16.46 21.61
N MET A 311 12.19 16.04 22.88
CA MET A 311 13.13 15.07 23.46
C MET A 311 13.06 13.71 22.76
N GLY A 312 11.86 13.13 22.61
CA GLY A 312 11.70 11.84 21.94
C GLY A 312 12.14 11.87 20.47
N ASN A 313 11.89 12.99 19.78
CA ASN A 313 12.36 13.19 18.41
C ASN A 313 13.88 13.33 18.32
N MET A 314 14.50 14.09 19.23
CA MET A 314 15.95 14.25 19.28
C MET A 314 16.64 12.89 19.48
N LEU A 315 16.20 12.09 20.45
CA LEU A 315 16.81 10.80 20.76
C LEU A 315 16.67 9.78 19.62
N LEU A 316 15.49 9.70 19.01
CA LEU A 316 15.26 8.78 17.90
C LEU A 316 15.94 9.24 16.59
N SER A 317 15.99 10.55 16.33
CA SER A 317 16.68 11.08 15.15
C SER A 317 18.18 10.83 15.20
N GLN A 318 18.81 10.87 16.39
CA GLN A 318 20.25 10.62 16.57
C GLN A 318 20.62 9.13 16.73
N SER A 319 19.65 8.23 16.89
CA SER A 319 19.91 6.81 17.11
C SER A 319 19.63 5.95 15.88
N ASP A 320 20.54 5.03 15.55
CA ASP A 320 20.35 4.05 14.46
C ASP A 320 19.52 2.82 14.86
N SER A 321 19.22 2.68 16.15
CA SER A 321 18.37 1.62 16.69
C SER A 321 17.54 2.15 17.85
N TYR A 322 16.41 1.49 18.11
CA TYR A 322 15.57 1.77 19.27
C TYR A 322 14.77 0.52 19.65
N THR A 323 14.26 0.49 20.88
CA THR A 323 13.44 -0.61 21.39
C THR A 323 12.11 -0.07 21.88
N VAL A 324 11.01 -0.65 21.42
CA VAL A 324 9.65 -0.34 21.89
C VAL A 324 9.22 -1.40 22.89
N SER A 325 8.82 -0.99 24.09
CA SER A 325 8.47 -1.89 25.19
C SER A 325 7.04 -1.64 25.66
N PHE A 326 6.28 -2.71 25.84
CA PHE A 326 4.86 -2.69 26.21
C PHE A 326 4.66 -3.36 27.57
N TYR A 327 4.01 -2.66 28.49
CA TYR A 327 3.83 -3.09 29.87
C TYR A 327 2.35 -3.32 30.17
N MET A 328 2.06 -4.47 30.77
CA MET A 328 0.72 -4.81 31.25
C MET A 328 0.45 -4.21 32.63
N GLN A 329 -0.83 -4.14 33.00
CA GLN A 329 -1.25 -3.65 34.30
C GLN A 329 -0.58 -4.47 35.43
N GLY A 330 0.09 -3.78 36.35
CA GLY A 330 0.76 -4.40 37.50
C GLY A 330 2.13 -5.02 37.22
N ASN A 331 2.65 -4.97 35.98
CA ASN A 331 3.96 -5.53 35.63
C ASN A 331 5.03 -4.45 35.45
N ASN A 332 6.17 -4.62 36.14
CA ASN A 332 7.35 -3.74 36.00
C ASN A 332 8.32 -4.19 34.89
N LYS A 333 8.10 -5.38 34.31
CA LYS A 333 8.85 -5.88 33.15
C LYS A 333 7.96 -5.83 31.91
N PRO A 334 8.51 -5.49 30.73
CA PRO A 334 7.72 -5.45 29.50
C PRO A 334 7.27 -6.86 29.12
N SER A 335 6.00 -6.97 28.71
CA SER A 335 5.40 -8.22 28.21
C SER A 335 5.68 -8.42 26.73
N VAL A 336 5.82 -7.32 25.97
CA VAL A 336 6.27 -7.33 24.57
C VAL A 336 7.43 -6.35 24.43
N VAL A 337 8.47 -6.77 23.73
CA VAL A 337 9.65 -5.97 23.42
C VAL A 337 9.92 -6.12 21.93
N VAL A 338 9.94 -5.00 21.21
CA VAL A 338 10.22 -4.93 19.78
C VAL A 338 11.53 -4.20 19.59
N LYS A 339 12.57 -4.89 19.15
CA LYS A 339 13.87 -4.28 18.87
C LYS A 339 13.93 -3.88 17.41
N CYS A 340 14.30 -2.63 17.16
CA CYS A 340 14.30 -2.03 15.85
C CYS A 340 15.68 -1.50 15.47
N LYS A 341 16.10 -1.77 14.24
CA LYS A 341 17.10 -0.96 13.54
C LYS A 341 16.37 0.12 12.74
N LYS A 342 16.65 1.39 13.00
CA LYS A 342 15.99 2.51 12.31
C LYS A 342 16.35 2.45 10.82
N LEU A 343 15.34 2.31 9.98
CA LEU A 343 15.49 2.34 8.52
C LEU A 343 15.35 3.76 7.98
N MET A 344 14.34 4.48 8.45
CA MET A 344 14.06 5.84 8.02
C MET A 344 13.22 6.61 9.03
N GLN A 345 13.21 7.93 8.84
CA GLN A 345 12.32 8.87 9.50
C GLN A 345 11.64 9.70 8.41
N GLN A 346 10.34 9.91 8.54
CA GLN A 346 9.56 10.73 7.61
C GLN A 346 8.60 11.63 8.39
N ASN A 347 8.48 12.89 7.99
CA ASN A 347 7.42 13.75 8.50
C ASN A 347 6.10 13.41 7.78
N ILE A 348 5.03 13.21 8.55
CA ILE A 348 3.70 12.92 8.03
C ILE A 348 2.66 13.87 8.66
N THR A 349 1.59 14.09 7.93
CA THR A 349 0.44 14.86 8.41
C THR A 349 -0.35 14.08 9.47
N GLY A 350 -1.10 14.80 10.31
CA GLY A 350 -1.97 14.16 11.32
C GLY A 350 -3.05 13.28 10.70
N GLU A 351 -3.54 13.62 9.51
CA GLU A 351 -4.50 12.80 8.78
C GLU A 351 -3.89 11.49 8.25
N GLU A 352 -2.59 11.48 7.89
CA GLU A 352 -1.87 10.25 7.58
C GLU A 352 -1.61 9.43 8.85
N ALA A 353 -1.22 10.08 9.95
CA ALA A 353 -1.03 9.43 11.25
C ALA A 353 -2.32 8.74 11.74
N LYS A 354 -3.48 9.40 11.60
CA LYS A 354 -4.80 8.83 11.91
C LYS A 354 -5.12 7.53 11.16
N LYS A 355 -4.67 7.40 9.92
CA LYS A 355 -4.87 6.18 9.13
C LYS A 355 -4.10 4.99 9.71
N MET A 356 -2.97 5.26 10.36
CA MET A 356 -2.13 4.25 11.02
C MET A 356 -2.58 3.99 12.45
N ASN A 357 -2.96 5.04 13.18
CA ASN A 357 -3.52 4.94 14.52
C ASN A 357 -4.62 6.00 14.73
N PRO A 358 -5.89 5.59 14.87
CA PRO A 358 -7.02 6.51 14.96
C PRO A 358 -7.01 7.39 16.23
N ASN A 359 -6.12 7.13 17.20
CA ASN A 359 -5.93 7.98 18.38
C ASN A 359 -5.06 9.23 18.08
N ASN A 360 -4.48 9.35 16.89
CA ASN A 360 -3.71 10.54 16.52
C ASN A 360 -4.60 11.75 16.21
N ASP A 361 -4.06 12.94 16.45
CA ASP A 361 -4.72 14.20 16.16
C ASP A 361 -4.46 14.60 14.70
N GLY A 362 -5.53 14.86 13.96
CA GLY A 362 -5.47 15.20 12.54
C GLY A 362 -4.85 16.57 12.26
N GLN A 363 -4.85 17.44 13.27
CA GLN A 363 -4.34 18.82 13.16
C GLN A 363 -2.85 18.92 13.49
N LYS A 364 -2.24 17.84 13.97
CA LYS A 364 -0.83 17.80 14.35
C LYS A 364 0.05 17.28 13.22
N THR A 365 1.36 17.42 13.40
CA THR A 365 2.39 16.84 12.55
C THR A 365 3.19 15.81 13.33
N TYR A 366 3.54 14.71 12.68
CA TYR A 366 4.23 13.58 13.31
C TYR A 366 5.51 13.24 12.55
N ASN A 367 6.56 12.88 13.27
CA ASN A 367 7.66 12.12 12.72
C ASN A 367 7.33 10.64 12.84
N MET A 368 7.20 9.97 11.70
CA MET A 368 7.10 8.53 11.58
C MET A 368 8.50 7.92 11.53
N TYR A 369 8.84 7.14 12.55
CA TYR A 369 10.05 6.32 12.59
C TYR A 369 9.69 4.91 12.13
N VAL A 370 10.40 4.44 11.11
CA VAL A 370 10.27 3.09 10.58
C VAL A 370 11.49 2.29 11.00
N GLY A 371 11.25 1.23 11.76
CA GLY A 371 12.29 0.35 12.27
C GLY A 371 12.16 -1.05 11.72
N GLU A 372 13.22 -1.59 11.12
CA GLU A 372 13.35 -3.02 10.83
C GLU A 372 13.36 -3.80 12.13
N ILE A 373 12.43 -4.74 12.28
CA ILE A 373 12.32 -5.59 13.45
C ILE A 373 13.47 -6.61 13.39
N ILE A 374 14.35 -6.53 14.37
CA ILE A 374 15.49 -7.44 14.52
C ILE A 374 15.25 -8.51 15.60
N LYS A 375 14.32 -8.27 16.52
CA LYS A 375 13.93 -9.24 17.57
C LYS A 375 12.60 -8.89 18.23
#